data_AF-A0A392QVW6-F1
#
_entry.id   AF-A0A392QVW6-F1
#
_cell.length_a   1.000
_cell.length_b   1.000
_cell.length_c   1.000
_cell.angle_alpha   90.00
_cell.angle_beta   90.00
_cell.angle_gamma   90.00
#
_symmetry.space_group_name_H-M   'P 1'
#
loop_
_entity.id
_entity.type
_entity.pdbx_description
1 polymer ?
#
loop_
_entity_poly.entity_id
_entity_poly.type
_entity_poly.pdbx_seq_one_letter_code
_entity_poly.pdbx_strand_id
1 'polypeptide(L)'
;YLCGEQIMELCKLREDTKRNIHAIIDKFAERGLRSLAVSRQEVPEKTKESPGAPWQFVGLLSLFDPPRHDSAETIRRALHLGVNVKMITGKLL
;
A
#
# COMPACT_ATOMS: atom_id res chain seq x y z
N TYR A 1 -5.35 2.40 -5.22
CA TYR A 1 -4.16 1.95 -5.97
C TYR A 1 -3.39 3.16 -6.37
N LEU A 2 -2.13 3.33 -5.93
CA LEU A 2 -1.16 4.28 -6.50
C LEU A 2 0.08 4.44 -5.62
N CYS A 3 0.02 4.20 -4.30
CA CYS A 3 1.16 4.55 -3.43
C CYS A 3 2.47 3.79 -3.76
N GLY A 4 2.39 2.49 -4.05
CA GLY A 4 3.57 1.72 -4.51
C GLY A 4 4.09 2.19 -5.87
N GLU A 5 3.20 2.26 -6.86
CA GLU A 5 3.50 2.70 -8.23
C GLU A 5 4.14 4.09 -8.27
N GLN A 6 3.53 5.05 -7.58
CA GLN A 6 4.00 6.43 -7.53
C GLN A 6 5.41 6.52 -6.96
N ILE A 7 5.75 5.73 -5.94
CA ILE A 7 7.09 5.72 -5.36
C ILE A 7 8.09 5.06 -6.32
N MET A 8 7.71 4.02 -7.04
CA MET A 8 8.56 3.39 -8.06
C MET A 8 8.85 4.32 -9.24
N GLU A 9 7.84 5.07 -9.70
CA GLU A 9 7.98 6.09 -10.73
C GLU A 9 8.85 7.26 -10.26
N LEU A 10 8.63 7.73 -9.02
CA LEU A 10 9.41 8.80 -8.39
C LEU A 10 10.90 8.46 -8.31
N CYS A 11 11.22 7.20 -7.98
CA CYS A 11 12.60 6.71 -7.90
C CYS A 11 13.18 6.27 -9.25
N LYS A 12 12.41 6.38 -10.35
CA LYS A 12 12.81 5.97 -11.71
C LYS A 12 13.42 4.56 -11.77
N LEU A 13 12.78 3.61 -11.07
CA LEU A 13 13.29 2.24 -10.98
C LEU A 13 13.30 1.55 -12.34
N ARG A 14 14.25 0.63 -12.54
CA ARG A 14 14.30 -0.21 -13.73
C ARG A 14 13.12 -1.17 -13.76
N GLU A 15 12.70 -1.54 -14.96
CA GLU A 15 11.55 -2.42 -15.19
C GLU A 15 11.70 -3.80 -14.54
N ASP A 16 12.91 -4.37 -14.50
CA ASP A 16 13.17 -5.62 -13.76
C ASP A 16 12.92 -5.47 -12.25
N THR A 17 13.33 -4.34 -11.68
CA THR A 17 13.17 -4.06 -10.25
C THR A 17 11.70 -3.79 -9.91
N LYS A 18 10.97 -3.07 -10.78
CA LYS A 18 9.53 -2.87 -10.64
C LYS A 18 8.79 -4.21 -10.62
N ARG A 19 9.07 -5.11 -11.58
CA ARG A 19 8.47 -6.46 -11.61
C ARG A 19 8.71 -7.24 -10.32
N ASN A 20 9.94 -7.17 -9.77
CA ASN A 20 10.26 -7.81 -8.50
C ASN A 20 9.46 -7.20 -7.33
N ILE A 21 9.31 -5.89 -7.29
CA ILE A 21 8.52 -5.18 -6.27
C ILE A 21 7.05 -5.55 -6.37
N HIS A 22 6.45 -5.59 -7.57
CA HIS A 22 5.08 -6.06 -7.77
C HIS A 22 4.87 -7.47 -7.24
N ALA A 23 5.77 -8.40 -7.57
CA ALA A 23 5.69 -9.77 -7.08
C ALA A 23 5.72 -9.86 -5.54
N ILE A 24 6.42 -8.95 -4.86
CA ILE A 24 6.42 -8.88 -3.39
C ILE A 24 5.10 -8.29 -2.87
N ILE A 25 4.58 -7.25 -3.52
CA ILE A 25 3.28 -6.65 -3.19
C ILE A 25 2.16 -7.68 -3.32
N ASP A 26 2.17 -8.48 -4.38
CA ASP A 26 1.19 -9.55 -4.61
C ASP A 26 1.26 -10.60 -3.51
N LYS A 27 2.47 -11.05 -3.12
CA LYS A 27 2.67 -11.95 -1.97
C LYS A 27 2.16 -11.38 -0.64
N PHE A 28 2.23 -10.06 -0.45
CA PHE A 28 1.64 -9.41 0.72
C PHE A 28 0.11 -9.40 0.62
N ALA A 29 -0.45 -9.14 -0.57
CA ALA A 29 -1.88 -9.13 -0.80
C ALA A 29 -2.52 -10.53 -0.63
N GLU A 30 -1.88 -11.59 -1.12
CA GLU A 30 -2.28 -12.99 -0.93
C GLU A 30 -2.40 -13.35 0.56
N ARG A 31 -1.59 -12.72 1.41
CA ARG A 31 -1.60 -12.89 2.87
C ARG A 31 -2.54 -11.91 3.60
N GLY A 32 -3.33 -11.13 2.87
CA GLY A 32 -4.23 -10.12 3.43
C GLY A 32 -3.53 -8.84 3.94
N LEU A 33 -2.23 -8.69 3.70
CA LEU A 33 -1.46 -7.53 4.15
C LEU A 33 -1.65 -6.34 3.20
N ARG A 34 -1.44 -5.12 3.71
CA ARG A 34 -1.32 -3.90 2.92
C ARG A 34 0.17 -3.59 2.73
N SER A 35 0.56 -3.04 1.59
CA SER A 35 1.94 -2.70 1.28
C SER A 35 2.15 -1.19 1.30
N LEU A 36 3.25 -0.72 1.90
CA LEU A 36 3.67 0.68 1.91
C LEU A 36 5.08 0.78 1.33
N ALA A 37 5.25 1.54 0.25
CA ALA A 37 6.56 1.81 -0.34
C ALA A 37 7.21 3.03 0.32
N VAL A 38 8.52 2.95 0.55
CA VAL A 38 9.31 4.02 1.18
C VAL A 38 10.47 4.42 0.28
N SER A 39 10.63 5.72 0.11
CA SER A 39 11.76 6.35 -0.57
C SER A 39 12.38 7.43 0.31
N ARG A 40 13.64 7.77 0.02
CA ARG A 40 14.39 8.84 0.67
C ARG A 40 15.09 9.67 -0.40
N GLN A 41 15.22 10.97 -0.15
CA GLN A 41 16.13 11.84 -0.88
C GLN A 41 17.01 12.62 0.10
N GLU A 42 18.19 13.02 -0.34
CA GLU A 42 19.03 13.97 0.39
C GLU A 42 18.77 15.38 -0.12
N VAL A 43 18.77 16.38 0.76
CA VAL A 43 18.57 17.79 0.42
C VAL A 43 19.81 18.58 0.87
N PRO A 44 20.83 18.76 0.00
CA PRO A 44 22.12 19.32 0.38
C PRO A 44 22.01 20.76 0.93
N GLU A 45 21.13 21.57 0.36
CA GLU A 45 20.97 22.99 0.73
C GLU A 45 20.19 23.20 2.03
N LYS A 46 19.58 22.14 2.59
CA LYS A 46 18.84 22.15 3.88
C LYS A 46 17.72 23.21 3.97
N THR A 47 17.24 23.72 2.85
CA THR A 47 16.08 24.61 2.77
C THR A 47 14.87 23.84 2.22
N LYS A 48 13.66 24.26 2.58
CA LYS A 48 12.42 23.54 2.23
C LYS A 48 12.11 23.57 0.73
N GLU A 49 12.58 24.59 0.04
CA GLU A 49 12.26 24.88 -1.37
C GLU A 49 13.32 24.36 -2.34
N SER A 50 14.46 23.91 -1.82
CA SER A 50 15.57 23.45 -2.64
C SER A 50 15.28 22.09 -3.28
N PRO A 51 15.67 21.88 -4.55
CA PRO A 51 15.61 20.57 -5.18
C PRO A 51 16.52 19.57 -4.43
N GLY A 52 15.96 18.41 -4.11
CA GLY A 52 16.71 17.29 -3.54
C GLY A 52 17.52 16.53 -4.59
N ALA A 53 18.39 15.64 -4.10
CA ALA A 53 19.00 14.59 -4.90
C ALA A 53 17.92 13.60 -5.43
N PRO A 54 18.24 12.77 -6.43
CA PRO A 54 17.31 11.76 -6.92
C PRO A 54 16.76 10.89 -5.79
N TRP A 55 15.46 10.60 -5.84
CA TRP A 55 14.82 9.70 -4.87
C TRP A 55 15.41 8.31 -4.96
N GLN A 56 15.75 7.78 -3.80
CA GLN A 56 16.23 6.42 -3.61
C GLN A 56 15.09 5.59 -3.03
N PHE A 57 14.77 4.49 -3.71
CA PHE A 57 13.84 3.51 -3.16
C PHE A 57 14.52 2.77 -2.01
N VAL A 58 13.88 2.78 -0.84
CA VAL A 58 14.41 2.16 0.38
C VAL A 58 13.84 0.75 0.56
N GLY A 59 12.52 0.58 0.34
CA GLY A 59 11.90 -0.72 0.51
C GLY A 59 10.38 -0.70 0.60
N LEU A 60 9.82 -1.86 0.94
CA LEU A 60 8.40 -2.07 1.21
C LEU A 60 8.20 -2.48 2.67
N LEU A 61 7.14 -1.97 3.30
CA LEU A 61 6.64 -2.44 4.58
C LEU A 61 5.28 -3.10 4.40
N SER A 62 5.06 -4.22 5.07
CA SER A 62 3.75 -4.87 5.14
C SER A 62 3.01 -4.42 6.40
N LEU A 63 1.75 -4.01 6.25
CA LEU A 63 0.85 -3.55 7.30
C LEU A 63 -0.30 -4.54 7.41
N PHE A 64 -0.56 -5.01 8.63
CA PHE A 64 -1.73 -5.83 8.92
C PHE A 64 -2.88 -4.95 9.41
N ASP A 65 -4.07 -5.14 8.81
CA ASP A 65 -5.29 -4.40 9.15
C ASP A 65 -6.32 -5.44 9.63
N PRO A 66 -6.29 -5.82 10.92
CA PRO A 66 -7.18 -6.84 11.44
C PRO A 66 -8.64 -6.37 11.35
N PRO A 67 -9.59 -7.28 11.07
CA PRO A 67 -11.00 -6.95 11.19
C PRO A 67 -11.32 -6.52 12.62
N ARG A 68 -12.27 -5.58 12.79
CA ARG A 68 -12.70 -5.20 14.14
C ARG A 68 -13.38 -6.40 14.81
N HIS A 69 -13.22 -6.52 16.12
CA HIS A 69 -13.73 -7.64 16.92
C HIS A 69 -15.24 -7.86 16.79
N ASP A 70 -16.01 -6.81 16.53
CA ASP A 70 -17.46 -6.79 16.42
C ASP A 70 -17.98 -6.90 14.97
N SER A 71 -17.10 -6.86 13.97
CA SER A 71 -17.50 -6.78 12.56
C SER A 71 -18.27 -8.03 12.11
N ALA A 72 -17.82 -9.22 12.49
CA ALA A 72 -18.48 -10.47 12.13
C ALA A 72 -19.90 -10.56 12.71
N GLU A 73 -20.07 -10.15 13.97
CA GLU A 73 -21.37 -10.14 14.61
C GLU A 73 -22.31 -9.11 13.98
N THR A 74 -21.81 -7.91 13.70
CA THR A 74 -22.57 -6.84 13.06
C THR A 74 -23.07 -7.26 11.68
N ILE A 75 -22.22 -7.90 10.87
CA ILE A 75 -22.61 -8.45 9.55
C ILE A 75 -23.71 -9.51 9.71
N ARG A 76 -23.56 -10.43 10.67
CA ARG A 76 -24.56 -11.49 10.93
C ARG A 76 -25.92 -10.90 11.32
N ARG A 77 -25.93 -9.89 12.20
CA ARG A 77 -27.15 -9.20 12.64
C ARG A 77 -27.82 -8.47 11.47
N ALA A 78 -27.05 -7.75 10.65
CA ALA A 78 -27.58 -7.06 9.47
C ALA A 78 -28.25 -8.03 8.49
N LEU A 79 -27.60 -9.17 8.20
CA LEU A 79 -28.16 -10.20 7.32
C LEU A 79 -29.46 -10.81 7.88
N HIS A 80 -29.53 -11.04 9.19
CA HIS A 80 -30.74 -11.55 9.84
C HIS A 80 -31.93 -10.57 9.76
N LEU A 81 -31.65 -9.26 9.72
CA LEU A 81 -32.64 -8.21 9.52
C LEU A 81 -33.00 -7.99 8.05
N GLY A 82 -32.51 -8.82 7.13
CA GLY A 82 -32.75 -8.69 5.69
C GLY A 82 -31.91 -7.61 5.01
N VAL A 83 -30.91 -7.04 5.68
CA VAL A 83 -30.00 -6.03 5.11
C VAL A 83 -28.79 -6.72 4.51
N ASN A 84 -28.60 -6.56 3.20
CA ASN A 84 -27.43 -7.11 2.51
C ASN A 84 -26.19 -6.24 2.74
N VAL A 85 -25.06 -6.86 3.10
CA VAL A 85 -23.79 -6.17 3.33
C VAL A 85 -22.86 -6.41 2.15
N LYS A 86 -22.33 -5.34 1.57
CA LYS A 86 -21.33 -5.40 0.49
C LYS A 86 -20.02 -4.77 0.97
N MET A 87 -18.92 -5.52 0.84
CA MET A 87 -17.59 -5.00 1.11
C MET A 87 -17.15 -4.10 -0.05
N ILE A 88 -16.88 -2.83 0.25
CA ILE A 88 -16.23 -1.91 -0.69
C ILE A 88 -14.80 -1.72 -0.19
N THR A 89 -13.84 -2.26 -0.94
CA THR A 89 -12.42 -2.06 -0.67
C THR A 89 -11.78 -1.32 -1.82
N GLY A 90 -10.83 -0.45 -1.52
CA GLY A 90 -9.96 0.16 -2.52
C GLY A 90 -8.89 -0.79 -3.05
N LYS A 91 -9.08 -2.12 -2.86
CA LYS A 91 -8.25 -3.20 -3.40
C LYS A 91 -8.96 -3.92 -4.59
N LEU A 92 -8.38 -3.94 -5.80
CA LEU A 92 -8.54 -4.95 -6.86
C LEU A 92 -8.29 -6.31 -6.19
N LEU A 93 -9.27 -7.20 -6.34
CA LEU A 93 -9.17 -8.61 -5.99
C LEU A 93 -8.06 -9.30 -6.80
#